data_AF-A0A227JG86-F1
#
_entry.id   AF-A0A227JG86-F1
#
_cell.length_a   1.000
_cell.length_b   1.000
_cell.length_c   1.000
_cell.angle_alpha   90.00
_cell.angle_beta   90.00
_cell.angle_gamma   90.00
#
_symmetry.space_group_name_H-M   'P 1'
#
loop_
_entity.id
_entity.type
_entity.pdbx_description
1 polymer ?
#
loop_
_entity_poly.entity_id
_entity_poly.type
_entity_poly.pdbx_seq_one_letter_code
_entity_poly.pdbx_strand_id
1 'polypeptide(L)'
;MNVLPFNFEFLDSDIALLTNQAGFHAYLSRMELNSLIDKNSTDDAVIDELLERKLFICDDEYKSASVGSLASGMSKRLMSALNFNPIFMIVPTLRCDHTCHYCQVSRASVKASNYDLEPDLIPLLLQRIRSLGNAPYKLEIQGGEPLLRFDLVQKIYQEAVSNLGVDQFEIVIATSLSLLNDDVLTW
;
A
#
# COMPACT_ATOMS: atom_id res chain seq x y z
N MET A 1 -31.09 22.05 1.41
CA MET A 1 -29.76 21.39 1.37
C MET A 1 -29.04 21.56 2.70
N ASN A 2 -28.37 20.52 3.16
CA ASN A 2 -27.51 20.48 4.33
C ASN A 2 -26.08 20.19 3.90
N VAL A 3 -25.12 20.84 4.53
CA VAL A 3 -23.71 20.47 4.42
C VAL A 3 -23.43 19.22 5.24
N LEU A 4 -22.69 18.28 4.65
CA LEU A 4 -22.13 17.10 5.30
C LEU A 4 -20.69 17.36 5.73
N PRO A 5 -20.14 16.60 6.70
CA PRO A 5 -18.78 16.82 7.18
C PRO A 5 -17.71 16.72 6.07
N PHE A 6 -16.96 17.80 5.87
CA PHE A 6 -15.81 17.86 4.96
C PHE A 6 -14.67 18.69 5.56
N ASN A 7 -13.46 18.49 5.04
CA ASN A 7 -12.29 19.34 5.27
C ASN A 7 -11.94 20.06 3.97
N PHE A 8 -11.22 21.18 4.06
CA PHE A 8 -10.70 21.86 2.88
C PHE A 8 -9.31 22.46 3.11
N GLU A 9 -8.56 22.65 2.03
CA GLU A 9 -7.28 23.35 2.00
C GLU A 9 -7.15 24.16 0.70
N PHE A 10 -6.56 25.35 0.76
CA PHE A 10 -6.32 26.17 -0.42
C PHE A 10 -5.05 25.71 -1.14
N LEU A 11 -5.17 25.33 -2.41
CA LEU A 11 -4.04 24.96 -3.27
C LEU A 11 -3.35 26.19 -3.86
N ASP A 12 -4.11 27.26 -4.07
CA ASP A 12 -3.60 28.58 -4.46
C ASP A 12 -4.49 29.69 -3.89
N SER A 13 -4.40 30.90 -4.46
CA SER A 13 -5.19 32.06 -4.01
C SER A 13 -6.71 31.88 -4.13
N ASP A 14 -7.17 31.07 -5.08
CA ASP A 14 -8.59 30.93 -5.44
C ASP A 14 -9.12 29.49 -5.29
N ILE A 15 -8.31 28.47 -5.56
CA ILE A 15 -8.78 27.08 -5.59
C ILE A 15 -8.65 26.41 -4.22
N ALA A 16 -9.76 25.90 -3.70
CA ALA A 16 -9.84 25.05 -2.53
C ALA A 16 -10.07 23.58 -2.91
N LEU A 17 -9.25 22.67 -2.38
CA LEU A 17 -9.49 21.24 -2.39
C LEU A 17 -10.38 20.88 -1.20
N LEU A 18 -11.53 20.28 -1.47
CA LEU A 18 -12.42 19.70 -0.46
C LEU A 18 -12.20 18.19 -0.40
N THR A 19 -12.26 17.62 0.80
CA THR A 19 -12.22 16.17 1.02
C THR A 19 -13.22 15.77 2.10
N ASN A 20 -13.77 14.56 2.04
CA ASN A 20 -14.65 14.04 3.09
C ASN A 20 -14.21 12.65 3.60
N GLN A 21 -14.91 12.18 4.63
CA GLN A 21 -14.58 10.93 5.30
C GLN A 21 -14.78 9.69 4.42
N ALA A 22 -15.70 9.75 3.44
CA ALA A 22 -15.90 8.69 2.45
C ALA A 22 -14.80 8.60 1.38
N GLY A 23 -13.86 9.56 1.34
CA GLY A 23 -12.76 9.58 0.38
C GLY A 23 -13.10 10.28 -0.93
N PHE A 24 -14.21 11.02 -0.99
CA PHE A 24 -14.49 11.90 -2.12
C PHE A 24 -13.72 13.21 -1.99
N HIS A 25 -13.47 13.83 -3.15
CA HIS A 25 -12.85 15.15 -3.25
C HIS A 25 -13.54 16.02 -4.30
N ALA A 26 -13.47 17.33 -4.13
CA ALA A 26 -13.95 18.33 -5.09
C ALA A 26 -13.03 19.56 -5.06
N TYR A 27 -13.14 20.41 -6.08
CA TYR A 27 -12.44 21.68 -6.14
C TYR A 27 -13.48 22.79 -6.25
N LEU A 28 -13.33 23.83 -5.45
CA LEU A 28 -14.17 25.03 -5.49
C LEU A 28 -13.28 26.26 -5.54
N SER A 29 -13.73 27.31 -6.23
CA SER A 29 -13.19 28.64 -6.04
C SER A 29 -13.45 29.13 -4.61
N ARG A 30 -12.76 30.19 -4.19
CA ARG A 30 -12.95 30.79 -2.87
C ARG A 30 -14.37 31.34 -2.74
N MET A 31 -14.93 31.86 -3.83
CA MET A 31 -16.30 32.37 -3.88
C MET A 31 -17.31 31.24 -3.67
N GLU A 32 -17.16 30.14 -4.41
CA GLU A 32 -18.05 28.97 -4.30
C GLU A 32 -17.96 28.32 -2.91
N LEU A 33 -16.76 28.15 -2.36
CA LEU A 33 -16.58 27.60 -1.01
C LEU A 33 -17.23 28.49 0.05
N ASN A 34 -17.06 29.80 -0.03
CA ASN A 34 -17.72 30.72 0.89
C ASN A 34 -19.24 30.63 0.76
N SER A 35 -19.77 30.57 -0.46
CA SER A 35 -21.21 30.40 -0.69
C SER A 35 -21.71 29.08 -0.09
N LEU A 36 -20.96 27.99 -0.29
CA LEU A 36 -21.27 26.69 0.29
C LEU A 36 -21.32 26.73 1.82
N ILE A 37 -20.36 27.39 2.48
CA ILE A 37 -20.30 27.50 3.94
C ILE A 37 -21.43 28.38 4.47
N ASP A 38 -21.70 29.51 3.82
CA ASP A 38 -22.64 30.51 4.31
C ASP A 38 -24.10 30.15 3.98
N LYS A 39 -24.34 29.46 2.87
CA LYS A 39 -25.68 29.22 2.30
C LYS A 39 -26.04 27.75 2.10
N ASN A 40 -25.11 26.82 2.32
CA ASN A 40 -25.25 25.40 1.96
C ASN A 40 -25.46 25.14 0.45
N SER A 41 -24.96 26.02 -0.43
CA SER A 41 -25.03 25.92 -1.90
C SER A 41 -23.93 26.76 -2.54
N THR A 42 -23.41 26.36 -3.71
CA THR A 42 -22.44 27.16 -4.47
C THR A 42 -23.08 28.20 -5.39
N ASP A 43 -24.40 28.34 -5.39
CA ASP A 43 -25.19 29.12 -6.38
C ASP A 43 -25.00 28.66 -7.85
N ASP A 44 -24.40 27.48 -8.05
CA ASP A 44 -24.21 26.82 -9.33
C ASP A 44 -24.78 25.40 -9.24
N ALA A 45 -25.87 25.14 -9.96
CA ALA A 45 -26.59 23.88 -9.90
C ALA A 45 -25.74 22.67 -10.34
N VAL A 46 -24.78 22.86 -11.25
CA VAL A 46 -23.92 21.78 -11.74
C VAL A 46 -22.90 21.40 -10.66
N ILE A 47 -22.37 22.40 -9.96
CA ILE A 47 -21.44 22.18 -8.85
C ILE A 47 -22.19 21.55 -7.66
N ASP A 48 -23.38 22.05 -7.32
CA ASP A 48 -24.19 21.49 -6.25
C ASP A 48 -24.56 20.02 -6.52
N GLU A 49 -24.94 19.67 -7.75
CA GLU A 49 -25.20 18.26 -8.13
C GLU A 49 -23.94 17.39 -7.94
N LEU A 50 -22.76 17.90 -8.33
CA LEU A 50 -21.50 17.21 -8.13
C LEU A 50 -21.19 17.00 -6.64
N LEU A 51 -21.40 18.03 -5.82
CA LEU A 51 -21.18 18.00 -4.38
C LEU A 51 -22.14 17.03 -3.69
N GLU A 52 -23.41 16.99 -4.10
CA GLU A 52 -24.39 16.05 -3.57
C GLU A 52 -24.02 14.60 -3.89
N ARG A 53 -23.69 14.31 -5.15
CA ARG A 53 -23.24 12.97 -5.60
C ARG A 53 -21.99 12.49 -4.86
N LYS A 54 -21.18 13.41 -4.35
CA LYS A 54 -19.95 13.15 -3.60
C LYS A 54 -20.11 13.27 -2.08
N LEU A 55 -21.34 13.42 -1.58
CA LEU A 55 -21.65 13.50 -0.15
C LEU A 55 -20.98 14.68 0.57
N PHE A 56 -20.89 15.84 -0.10
CA PHE A 56 -20.52 17.12 0.52
C PHE A 56 -21.75 17.90 0.97
N ILE A 57 -22.86 17.76 0.25
CA ILE A 57 -24.17 18.29 0.61
C ILE A 57 -25.24 17.21 0.43
N CYS A 58 -26.43 17.43 0.97
CA CYS A 58 -27.60 16.59 0.72
C CYS A 58 -28.91 17.34 0.93
N ASP A 59 -29.97 16.89 0.29
CA ASP A 59 -31.32 17.34 0.64
C ASP A 59 -31.78 16.86 2.03
N ASP A 60 -32.70 17.63 2.63
CA ASP A 60 -33.28 17.34 3.95
C ASP A 60 -34.02 16.00 3.97
N GLU A 61 -34.74 15.69 2.88
CA GLU A 61 -35.48 14.43 2.72
C GLU A 61 -34.56 13.20 2.80
N TYR A 62 -33.34 13.32 2.26
CA TYR A 62 -32.39 12.21 2.15
C TYR A 62 -31.27 12.25 3.19
N LYS A 63 -31.32 13.19 4.14
CA LYS A 63 -30.24 13.42 5.12
C LYS A 63 -29.78 12.14 5.84
N SER A 64 -30.71 11.31 6.31
CA SER A 64 -30.36 10.05 6.98
C SER A 64 -29.65 9.07 6.07
N ALA A 65 -30.06 8.97 4.79
CA ALA A 65 -29.44 8.08 3.82
C ALA A 65 -28.04 8.57 3.40
N SER A 66 -27.87 9.89 3.24
CA SER A 66 -26.60 10.51 2.87
C SER A 66 -25.58 10.40 4.02
N VAL A 67 -26.00 10.63 5.27
CA VAL A 67 -25.15 10.39 6.45
C VAL A 67 -24.76 8.90 6.56
N GLY A 68 -25.71 7.99 6.33
CA GLY A 68 -25.43 6.55 6.30
C GLY A 68 -24.42 6.16 5.22
N SER A 69 -24.55 6.74 4.03
CA SER A 69 -23.60 6.53 2.92
C SER A 69 -22.20 7.07 3.24
N LEU A 70 -22.11 8.25 3.85
CA LEU A 70 -20.85 8.85 4.29
C LEU A 70 -20.17 7.98 5.36
N ALA A 71 -20.93 7.54 6.36
CA ALA A 71 -20.45 6.66 7.42
C ALA A 71 -20.00 5.28 6.89
N SER A 72 -20.72 4.73 5.90
CA SER A 72 -20.34 3.48 5.22
C SER A 72 -19.02 3.65 4.45
N GLY A 73 -18.87 4.74 3.71
CA GLY A 73 -17.62 5.08 3.01
C GLY A 73 -16.44 5.24 3.96
N MET A 74 -16.64 5.97 5.07
CA MET A 74 -15.64 6.11 6.13
C MET A 74 -15.27 4.74 6.74
N SER A 75 -16.27 3.93 7.10
CA SER A 75 -16.06 2.60 7.70
C SER A 75 -15.27 1.70 6.75
N LYS A 76 -15.61 1.67 5.46
CA LYS A 76 -14.87 0.89 4.46
C LYS A 76 -13.39 1.29 4.42
N ARG A 77 -13.09 2.60 4.43
CA ARG A 77 -11.71 3.11 4.43
C ARG A 77 -10.97 2.76 5.71
N LEU A 78 -11.60 2.96 6.86
CA LEU A 78 -11.03 2.62 8.15
C LEU A 78 -10.72 1.13 8.25
N MET A 79 -11.68 0.27 7.91
CA MET A 79 -11.48 -1.19 7.90
C MET A 79 -10.37 -1.60 6.93
N SER A 80 -10.30 -0.99 5.75
CA SER A 80 -9.20 -1.24 4.81
C SER A 80 -7.85 -0.80 5.35
N ALA A 81 -7.77 0.29 6.12
CA ALA A 81 -6.52 0.76 6.73
C ALA A 81 -6.12 -0.06 7.97
N LEU A 82 -7.11 -0.61 8.68
CA LEU A 82 -6.91 -1.51 9.81
C LEU A 82 -6.60 -2.95 9.39
N ASN A 83 -6.86 -3.31 8.13
CA ASN A 83 -6.42 -4.59 7.58
C ASN A 83 -4.90 -4.66 7.58
N PHE A 84 -4.36 -5.41 8.55
CA PHE A 84 -2.94 -5.66 8.68
C PHE A 84 -2.52 -6.79 7.73
N ASN A 85 -1.89 -6.43 6.62
CA ASN A 85 -1.26 -7.36 5.69
C ASN A 85 0.26 -7.28 5.84
N PRO A 86 0.88 -8.12 6.68
CA PRO A 86 2.31 -8.06 6.92
C PRO A 86 3.10 -8.40 5.65
N ILE A 87 4.17 -7.63 5.44
CA ILE A 87 5.20 -7.94 4.46
C ILE A 87 6.31 -8.67 5.22
N PHE A 88 6.66 -9.86 4.74
CA PHE A 88 7.74 -10.65 5.30
C PHE A 88 9.00 -10.47 4.46
N MET A 89 9.94 -9.69 5.00
CA MET A 89 11.26 -9.52 4.40
C MET A 89 12.13 -10.74 4.75
N ILE A 90 12.63 -11.44 3.73
CA ILE A 90 13.53 -12.58 3.88
C ILE A 90 14.87 -12.19 3.27
N VAL A 91 15.95 -12.42 4.01
CA VAL A 91 17.32 -12.09 3.59
C VAL A 91 18.10 -13.38 3.33
N PRO A 92 18.22 -13.84 2.08
CA PRO A 92 19.00 -15.04 1.76
C PRO A 92 20.50 -14.82 1.99
N THR A 93 20.97 -13.59 1.83
CA THR A 93 22.37 -13.22 2.05
C THR A 93 22.54 -11.72 2.33
N LEU A 94 23.52 -11.37 3.16
CA LEU A 94 24.02 -9.99 3.33
C LEU A 94 25.16 -9.68 2.36
N ARG A 95 25.64 -10.66 1.59
CA ARG A 95 26.71 -10.47 0.59
C ARG A 95 26.20 -9.68 -0.60
N CYS A 96 27.03 -8.81 -1.15
CA CYS A 96 26.70 -7.99 -2.32
C CYS A 96 27.95 -7.78 -3.19
N ASP A 97 27.78 -7.77 -4.51
CA ASP A 97 28.79 -7.47 -5.53
C ASP A 97 29.01 -5.96 -5.72
N HIS A 98 28.11 -5.13 -5.18
CA HIS A 98 28.18 -3.67 -5.23
C HIS A 98 28.65 -3.04 -3.91
N THR A 99 29.07 -1.77 -4.00
CA THR A 99 29.43 -0.91 -2.87
C THR A 99 28.72 0.44 -2.99
N CYS A 100 27.39 0.44 -2.96
CA CYS A 100 26.62 1.67 -3.10
C CYS A 100 26.84 2.57 -1.88
N HIS A 101 27.26 3.83 -2.09
CA HIS A 101 27.51 4.79 -1.00
C HIS A 101 26.26 5.12 -0.18
N TYR A 102 25.09 4.96 -0.77
CA TYR A 102 23.79 5.18 -0.14
C TYR A 102 23.18 3.90 0.45
N CYS A 103 23.89 2.76 0.45
CA CYS A 103 23.36 1.53 0.99
C CYS A 103 23.24 1.62 2.52
N GLN A 104 22.01 1.61 3.04
CA GLN A 104 21.74 1.60 4.47
C GLN A 104 22.10 0.25 5.12
N VAL A 105 22.13 -0.83 4.34
CA VAL A 105 22.37 -2.19 4.83
C VAL A 105 23.88 -2.45 4.93
N SER A 106 24.32 -3.01 6.06
CA SER A 106 25.71 -3.45 6.26
C SER A 106 26.03 -4.63 5.34
N ARG A 107 26.39 -4.32 4.10
CA ARG A 107 26.78 -5.34 3.12
C ARG A 107 28.03 -6.08 3.57
N ALA A 108 28.08 -7.36 3.21
CA ALA A 108 29.29 -8.15 3.25
C ALA A 108 29.89 -8.25 1.86
N SER A 109 31.22 -8.38 1.78
CA SER A 109 31.89 -8.71 0.52
C SER A 109 31.37 -10.08 0.01
N VAL A 110 31.32 -10.26 -1.32
CA VAL A 110 31.02 -11.56 -1.95
C VAL A 110 31.88 -12.70 -1.39
N LYS A 111 33.12 -12.42 -0.99
CA LYS A 111 34.08 -13.39 -0.44
C LYS A 111 33.92 -13.66 1.06
N ALA A 112 33.05 -12.91 1.76
CA ALA A 112 32.83 -13.10 3.18
C ALA A 112 32.08 -14.40 3.46
N SER A 113 32.32 -15.03 4.60
CA SER A 113 31.62 -16.22 5.07
C SER A 113 30.66 -15.88 6.21
N ASN A 114 29.69 -16.76 6.47
CA ASN A 114 28.71 -16.62 7.57
C ASN A 114 27.72 -15.45 7.42
N TYR A 115 27.45 -15.04 6.18
CA TYR A 115 26.50 -13.97 5.84
C TYR A 115 25.29 -14.48 5.03
N ASP A 116 25.11 -15.80 4.94
CA ASP A 116 24.01 -16.42 4.21
C ASP A 116 23.01 -17.04 5.17
N LEU A 117 21.75 -17.09 4.75
CA LEU A 117 20.70 -17.83 5.44
C LEU A 117 21.02 -19.33 5.40
N GLU A 118 20.94 -19.98 6.56
CA GLU A 118 21.09 -21.43 6.66
C GLU A 118 19.92 -22.12 5.96
N PRO A 119 20.16 -22.96 4.93
CA PRO A 119 19.08 -23.54 4.13
C PRO A 119 18.08 -24.35 4.96
N ASP A 120 18.51 -24.96 6.05
CA ASP A 120 17.69 -25.85 6.88
C ASP A 120 16.70 -25.09 7.78
N LEU A 121 16.90 -23.78 7.94
CA LEU A 121 15.96 -22.91 8.67
C LEU A 121 14.81 -22.41 7.81
N ILE A 122 14.88 -22.54 6.47
CA ILE A 122 13.84 -22.04 5.56
C ILE A 122 12.45 -22.64 5.86
N PRO A 123 12.28 -23.97 6.05
CA PRO A 123 10.96 -24.53 6.38
C PRO A 123 10.37 -23.96 7.67
N LEU A 124 11.19 -23.81 8.71
CA LEU A 124 10.78 -23.22 10.00
C LEU A 124 10.40 -21.74 9.85
N LEU A 125 11.14 -21.01 9.01
CA LEU A 125 10.84 -19.62 8.67
C LEU A 125 9.46 -19.50 8.00
N LEU A 126 9.15 -20.33 7.00
CA LEU A 126 7.85 -20.30 6.32
C LEU A 126 6.70 -20.73 7.25
N GLN A 127 6.93 -21.73 8.12
CA GLN A 127 5.96 -22.10 9.15
C GLN A 127 5.67 -20.92 10.09
N ARG A 128 6.70 -20.17 10.47
CA ARG A 128 6.54 -18.98 11.32
C ARG A 128 5.76 -17.89 10.60
N ILE A 129 6.07 -17.60 9.33
CA ILE A 129 5.34 -16.64 8.50
C ILE A 129 3.84 -16.98 8.46
N ARG A 130 3.50 -18.25 8.20
CA ARG A 130 2.11 -18.72 8.20
C ARG A 130 1.39 -18.47 9.53
N SER A 131 2.11 -18.58 10.66
CA SER A 131 1.51 -18.32 11.99
C SER A 131 1.31 -16.84 12.31
N LEU A 132 1.95 -15.93 11.56
CA LEU A 132 1.97 -14.49 11.83
C LEU A 132 1.09 -13.66 10.90
N GLY A 133 0.50 -14.28 9.86
CA GLY A 133 -0.32 -13.60 8.87
C GLY A 133 -1.38 -14.49 8.27
N ASN A 134 -2.18 -13.93 7.36
CA ASN A 134 -3.15 -14.66 6.56
C ASN A 134 -2.91 -14.33 5.09
N ALA A 135 -3.43 -15.17 4.20
CA ALA A 135 -3.35 -14.94 2.76
C ALA A 135 -4.16 -13.69 2.33
N PRO A 136 -3.74 -12.99 1.25
CA PRO A 136 -2.52 -13.24 0.49
C PRO A 136 -1.27 -12.77 1.26
N TYR A 137 -0.25 -13.63 1.31
CA TYR A 137 1.04 -13.29 1.92
C TYR A 137 1.89 -12.48 0.94
N LYS A 138 2.68 -11.53 1.45
CA LYS A 138 3.68 -10.83 0.64
C LYS A 138 5.08 -11.13 1.16
N LEU A 139 5.88 -11.80 0.34
CA LEU A 139 7.27 -12.15 0.63
C LEU A 139 8.19 -11.23 -0.17
N GLU A 140 9.06 -10.49 0.52
CA GLU A 140 10.07 -9.66 -0.14
C GLU A 140 11.46 -10.23 0.12
N ILE A 141 12.08 -10.75 -0.93
CA ILE A 141 13.44 -11.24 -0.92
C ILE A 141 14.36 -10.02 -1.06
N GLN A 142 15.05 -9.69 0.03
CA GLN A 142 15.95 -8.55 0.11
C GLN A 142 17.33 -8.99 0.67
N GLY A 143 18.20 -8.04 1.01
CA GLY A 143 19.51 -8.33 1.62
C GLY A 143 20.63 -7.47 1.06
N GLY A 144 21.77 -8.12 0.81
CA GLY A 144 22.79 -7.57 -0.08
C GLY A 144 22.33 -7.67 -1.53
N GLU A 145 22.81 -8.67 -2.27
CA GLU A 145 22.31 -9.01 -3.61
C GLU A 145 21.68 -10.41 -3.57
N PRO A 146 20.34 -10.54 -3.59
CA PRO A 146 19.66 -11.84 -3.53
C PRO A 146 20.07 -12.83 -4.61
N LEU A 147 20.38 -12.35 -5.82
CA LEU A 147 20.77 -13.23 -6.93
C LEU A 147 22.12 -13.92 -6.72
N LEU A 148 22.96 -13.47 -5.76
CA LEU A 148 24.16 -14.23 -5.35
C LEU A 148 23.81 -15.59 -4.71
N ARG A 149 22.62 -15.72 -4.15
CA ARG A 149 22.09 -16.96 -3.55
C ARG A 149 20.73 -17.30 -4.15
N PHE A 150 20.65 -17.28 -5.48
CA PHE A 150 19.44 -17.64 -6.20
C PHE A 150 18.95 -19.06 -5.86
N ASP A 151 19.84 -19.97 -5.50
CA ASP A 151 19.52 -21.30 -4.97
C ASP A 151 18.63 -21.22 -3.71
N LEU A 152 18.89 -20.26 -2.82
CA LEU A 152 18.06 -20.04 -1.64
C LEU A 152 16.74 -19.38 -1.99
N VAL A 153 16.72 -18.48 -2.97
CA VAL A 153 15.48 -17.86 -3.47
C VAL A 153 14.54 -18.93 -4.01
N GLN A 154 15.04 -19.85 -4.82
CA GLN A 154 14.29 -20.99 -5.34
C GLN A 154 13.79 -21.89 -4.21
N LYS A 155 14.65 -22.20 -3.22
CA LYS A 155 14.25 -23.02 -2.05
C LYS A 155 13.16 -22.33 -1.23
N ILE A 156 13.26 -21.02 -0.99
CA ILE A 156 12.23 -20.23 -0.29
C ILE A 156 10.90 -20.29 -1.05
N TYR A 157 10.92 -20.12 -2.37
CA TYR A 157 9.72 -20.22 -3.19
C TYR A 157 9.06 -21.60 -3.11
N GLN A 158 9.85 -22.68 -3.24
CA GLN A 158 9.35 -24.05 -3.13
C GLN A 158 8.73 -24.34 -1.76
N GLU A 159 9.39 -23.89 -0.68
CA GLU A 159 8.86 -24.02 0.67
C GLU A 159 7.62 -23.16 0.90
N ALA A 160 7.54 -21.98 0.28
CA ALA A 160 6.35 -21.12 0.32
C ALA A 160 5.16 -21.80 -0.38
N VAL A 161 5.36 -22.40 -1.56
CA VAL A 161 4.32 -23.18 -2.26
C VAL A 161 3.80 -24.32 -1.36
N SER A 162 4.70 -25.05 -0.70
CA SER A 162 4.34 -26.16 0.19
C SER A 162 3.60 -25.71 1.47
N ASN A 163 4.05 -24.61 2.10
CA ASN A 163 3.54 -24.18 3.40
C ASN A 163 2.37 -23.19 3.33
N LEU A 164 2.36 -22.31 2.33
CA LEU A 164 1.40 -21.21 2.18
C LEU A 164 0.35 -21.52 1.10
N GLY A 165 0.74 -22.23 0.03
CA GLY A 165 -0.08 -22.54 -1.14
C GLY A 165 0.27 -21.68 -2.35
N VAL A 166 0.22 -22.27 -3.56
CA VAL A 166 0.74 -21.65 -4.80
C VAL A 166 0.09 -20.29 -5.14
N ASP A 167 -1.22 -20.14 -4.93
CA ASP A 167 -1.96 -18.91 -5.24
C ASP A 167 -2.26 -18.08 -3.98
N GLN A 168 -1.48 -18.27 -2.92
CA GLN A 168 -1.70 -17.62 -1.62
C GLN A 168 -0.62 -16.61 -1.27
N PHE A 169 0.41 -16.45 -2.09
CA PHE A 169 1.47 -15.49 -1.83
C PHE A 169 1.97 -14.80 -3.10
N GLU A 170 2.48 -13.59 -2.92
CA GLU A 170 3.29 -12.87 -3.90
C GLU A 170 4.74 -12.87 -3.42
N ILE A 171 5.68 -13.06 -4.35
CA ILE A 171 7.11 -12.96 -4.09
C ILE A 171 7.71 -11.84 -4.93
N VAL A 172 8.51 -10.98 -4.30
CA VAL A 172 9.26 -9.91 -4.96
C VAL A 172 10.73 -10.09 -4.64
N ILE A 173 11.59 -10.00 -5.66
CA ILE A 173 13.04 -10.05 -5.49
C ILE A 173 13.61 -8.65 -5.71
N ALA A 174 14.17 -8.06 -4.66
CA ALA A 174 14.86 -6.78 -4.73
C ALA A 174 16.33 -7.00 -5.14
N THR A 175 16.62 -6.88 -6.43
CA THR A 175 17.95 -7.13 -7.01
C THR A 175 18.48 -5.91 -7.76
N SER A 176 19.80 -5.75 -7.81
CA SER A 176 20.48 -4.78 -8.68
C SER A 176 20.49 -5.18 -10.15
N LEU A 177 20.02 -6.39 -10.48
CA LEU A 177 20.01 -7.00 -11.81
C LEU A 177 21.41 -7.30 -12.40
N SER A 178 22.50 -7.05 -11.66
CA SER A 178 23.87 -7.28 -12.14
C SER A 178 24.19 -8.76 -12.42
N LEU A 179 23.52 -9.67 -11.73
CA LEU A 179 23.66 -11.12 -11.83
C LEU A 179 22.49 -11.77 -12.58
N LEU A 180 21.63 -10.97 -13.20
CA LEU A 180 20.53 -11.49 -14.01
C LEU A 180 21.07 -12.25 -15.22
N ASN A 181 20.53 -13.44 -15.47
CA ASN A 181 20.85 -14.27 -16.63
C ASN A 181 19.59 -14.99 -17.13
N ASP A 182 19.72 -15.72 -18.23
CA ASP A 182 18.58 -16.42 -18.86
C ASP A 182 17.95 -17.49 -17.94
N ASP A 183 18.74 -18.15 -17.10
CA ASP A 183 18.23 -19.14 -16.14
C ASP A 183 17.34 -18.47 -15.07
N VAL A 184 17.70 -17.27 -14.60
CA VAL A 184 16.90 -16.49 -13.66
C VAL A 184 15.64 -15.93 -14.33
N LEU A 185 15.72 -15.54 -15.60
CA LEU A 185 14.59 -14.99 -16.36
C LEU A 185 13.55 -16.05 -16.77
N THR A 186 14.00 -17.29 -16.97
CA THR A 186 13.13 -18.41 -17.39
C THR A 186 12.50 -19.15 -16.21
N TRP A 187 13.04 -18.97 -15.01
CA TRP A 187 12.42 -19.41 -13.75
C TRP A 187 11.20 -18.56 -13.38
#